data_AF-V6LRT3-F1
#
_entry.id   AF-V6LRT3-F1
#
_cell.length_a   1.000
_cell.length_b   1.000
_cell.length_c   1.000
_cell.angle_alpha   90.00
_cell.angle_beta   90.00
_cell.angle_gamma   90.00
#
_symmetry.space_group_name_H-M   'P 1'
#
loop_
_entity.id
_entity.type
_entity.pdbx_description
1 polymer ?
#
loop_
_entity_poly.entity_id
_entity_poly.type
_entity_poly.pdbx_seq_one_letter_code
_entity_poly.pdbx_strand_id
1 'polypeptide(L)'
;MPEVLVMEIGTKDPATSDFVSRLLFNFQVMDDNKAAQQRKLVGRVQPFVTEAEYDFTRPYFENLLLIQRNDGKEPQANSPMLYRHYSVQTAPFGCQHYLRACEVVCPQCTAPYPCRFCHDEEQDHELPFREVARVVCCSCQLEQDLHQVCDGCGQVFGDYYCEKCALFDSLGNQAKPIFHSGSLCRVGVAAYYRDCTLCGQCILRECFDSHVCKQEDTCPVCLGTLRDSIYLKSDLPCGHQLHQHCLQGCYDDGNYSCPICRKSTFTSQDLLQFKNEWIRWSGKQKVPFILKNKYCIVTCNDCNNQFYEKCVHYGYLCPKCDSTNTFEKEFCTKAIFISNNNNKINRKIQYNYFIFFTHIIVDKKVFALILVVLIFLINLK
;
A
#
# COMPACT_ATOMS: atom_id res chain seq x y z
N MET A 1 -25.44 -15.61 -13.09
CA MET A 1 -25.41 -14.25 -12.51
C MET A 1 -24.25 -14.20 -11.54
N PRO A 2 -23.40 -13.16 -11.57
CA PRO A 2 -22.28 -13.07 -10.66
C PRO A 2 -22.77 -12.95 -9.21
N GLU A 3 -22.09 -13.60 -8.28
CA GLU A 3 -22.33 -13.38 -6.85
C GLU A 3 -21.69 -12.06 -6.42
N VAL A 4 -22.37 -11.33 -5.54
CA VAL A 4 -21.85 -10.15 -4.87
C VAL A 4 -21.82 -10.38 -3.37
N LEU A 5 -20.73 -9.97 -2.77
CA LEU A 5 -20.55 -9.93 -1.33
C LEU A 5 -21.15 -8.62 -0.82
N VAL A 6 -22.23 -8.69 -0.04
CA VAL A 6 -22.82 -7.53 0.60
C VAL A 6 -22.20 -7.39 1.98
N MET A 7 -21.50 -6.27 2.19
CA MET A 7 -21.03 -5.88 3.50
C MET A 7 -22.08 -5.01 4.17
N GLU A 8 -22.31 -5.28 5.43
CA GLU A 8 -23.20 -4.51 6.27
C GLU A 8 -22.38 -3.95 7.42
N ILE A 9 -22.50 -2.64 7.67
CA ILE A 9 -21.90 -1.99 8.84
C ILE A 9 -23.01 -1.48 9.72
N GLY A 10 -22.93 -1.81 11.00
CA GLY A 10 -24.02 -1.60 11.92
C GLY A 10 -23.59 -1.71 13.37
N THR A 11 -24.56 -1.56 14.26
CA THR A 11 -24.37 -1.78 15.69
C THR A 11 -24.97 -3.12 16.08
N LYS A 12 -24.40 -3.73 17.12
CA LYS A 12 -25.01 -4.90 17.74
C LYS A 12 -26.02 -4.44 18.78
N ASP A 13 -27.29 -4.85 18.64
CA ASP A 13 -28.32 -4.52 19.61
C ASP A 13 -27.96 -5.15 20.97
N PRO A 14 -27.78 -4.36 22.04
CA PRO A 14 -27.45 -4.90 23.36
C PRO A 14 -28.55 -5.80 23.94
N ALA A 15 -29.80 -5.61 23.54
CA ALA A 15 -30.96 -6.33 24.07
C ALA A 15 -31.19 -7.66 23.33
N THR A 16 -31.03 -7.69 22.00
CA THR A 16 -31.31 -8.91 21.20
C THR A 16 -30.06 -9.61 20.70
N SER A 17 -28.88 -8.99 20.80
CA SER A 17 -27.63 -9.46 20.20
C SER A 17 -27.67 -9.49 18.66
N ASP A 18 -28.73 -8.97 18.04
CA ASP A 18 -28.88 -8.92 16.59
C ASP A 18 -28.01 -7.82 15.98
N PHE A 19 -27.68 -8.02 14.70
CA PHE A 19 -26.95 -7.04 13.92
C PHE A 19 -27.94 -6.08 13.25
N VAL A 20 -27.88 -4.79 13.62
CA VAL A 20 -28.72 -3.75 13.00
C VAL A 20 -27.86 -2.97 12.02
N SER A 21 -28.04 -3.31 10.74
CA SER A 21 -27.32 -2.72 9.61
C SER A 21 -27.69 -1.25 9.46
N ARG A 22 -26.68 -0.38 9.46
CA ARG A 22 -26.83 1.06 9.21
C ARG A 22 -26.42 1.44 7.79
N LEU A 23 -25.47 0.69 7.22
CA LEU A 23 -24.94 0.89 5.89
C LEU A 23 -24.81 -0.45 5.18
N LEU A 24 -25.08 -0.45 3.88
CA LEU A 24 -24.99 -1.61 3.00
C LEU A 24 -24.08 -1.27 1.83
N PHE A 25 -23.19 -2.19 1.50
CA PHE A 25 -22.19 -1.99 0.46
C PHE A 25 -22.04 -3.27 -0.35
N ASN A 26 -22.18 -3.15 -1.67
CA ASN A 26 -21.95 -4.26 -2.55
C ASN A 26 -20.46 -4.34 -2.88
N PHE A 27 -19.94 -5.56 -2.92
CA PHE A 27 -18.60 -5.87 -3.39
C PHE A 27 -18.68 -7.04 -4.36
N GLN A 28 -17.82 -7.01 -5.36
CA GLN A 28 -17.56 -8.16 -6.21
C GLN A 28 -17.02 -9.32 -5.38
N VAL A 29 -17.52 -10.55 -5.60
CA VAL A 29 -16.80 -11.74 -5.16
C VAL A 29 -15.53 -11.86 -6.01
N MET A 30 -14.36 -11.75 -5.37
CA MET A 30 -13.07 -11.95 -6.05
C MET A 30 -12.83 -13.45 -6.28
N ASP A 31 -12.10 -13.78 -7.36
CA ASP A 31 -11.87 -15.14 -7.91
C ASP A 31 -11.68 -16.29 -6.89
N ASP A 32 -11.98 -17.51 -7.35
CA ASP A 32 -11.85 -18.80 -6.64
C ASP A 32 -10.58 -18.96 -5.80
N ASN A 33 -9.43 -18.40 -6.22
CA ASN A 33 -8.18 -18.44 -5.47
C ASN A 33 -8.29 -17.78 -4.08
N LYS A 34 -9.18 -16.79 -3.92
CA LYS A 34 -9.46 -16.12 -2.62
C LYS A 34 -10.76 -16.57 -1.97
N ALA A 35 -11.49 -17.50 -2.59
CA ALA A 35 -12.78 -18.00 -2.09
C ALA A 35 -12.66 -18.63 -0.69
N ALA A 36 -11.51 -19.20 -0.33
CA ALA A 36 -11.30 -19.76 1.00
C ALA A 36 -11.29 -18.69 2.11
N GLN A 37 -10.73 -17.51 1.84
CA GLN A 37 -10.72 -16.40 2.80
C GLN A 37 -12.10 -15.72 2.87
N GLN A 38 -12.76 -15.56 1.72
CA GLN A 38 -14.12 -15.01 1.68
C GLN A 38 -15.13 -15.91 2.40
N ARG A 39 -15.08 -17.22 2.19
CA ARG A 39 -15.90 -18.19 2.93
C ARG A 39 -15.70 -18.11 4.45
N LYS A 40 -14.51 -17.68 4.90
CA LYS A 40 -14.27 -17.40 6.33
C LYS A 40 -14.87 -16.08 6.80
N LEU A 41 -15.14 -15.12 5.92
CA LEU A 41 -15.72 -13.82 6.25
C LEU A 41 -17.25 -13.84 6.21
N VAL A 42 -17.82 -14.55 5.23
CA VAL A 42 -19.27 -14.68 5.05
C VAL A 42 -19.92 -15.26 6.30
N GLY A 43 -21.00 -14.63 6.75
CA GLY A 43 -21.78 -15.01 7.92
C GLY A 43 -21.16 -14.61 9.27
N ARG A 44 -19.95 -14.03 9.30
CA ARG A 44 -19.33 -13.56 10.54
C ARG A 44 -19.69 -12.11 10.83
N VAL A 45 -20.00 -11.83 12.09
CA VAL A 45 -20.07 -10.46 12.64
C VAL A 45 -18.77 -10.19 13.38
N GLN A 46 -18.06 -9.14 13.01
CA GLN A 46 -16.75 -8.79 13.58
C GLN A 46 -16.75 -7.34 14.05
N PRO A 47 -16.10 -7.02 15.20
CA PRO A 47 -15.85 -5.63 15.55
C PRO A 47 -14.99 -4.99 14.45
N PHE A 48 -15.37 -3.80 14.00
CA PHE A 48 -14.69 -3.09 12.93
C PHE A 48 -13.90 -1.89 13.47
N VAL A 49 -14.61 -0.89 14.00
CA VAL A 49 -14.02 0.36 14.49
C VAL A 49 -14.91 0.98 15.56
N THR A 50 -14.39 1.87 16.41
CA THR A 50 -15.24 2.62 17.32
C THR A 50 -16.11 3.60 16.54
N GLU A 51 -17.34 3.84 17.01
CA GLU A 51 -18.24 4.81 16.38
C GLU A 51 -17.66 6.23 16.36
N ALA A 52 -16.81 6.57 17.33
CA ALA A 52 -16.14 7.87 17.41
C ALA A 52 -15.07 8.08 16.32
N GLU A 53 -14.49 6.99 15.80
CA GLU A 53 -13.48 7.02 14.74
C GLU A 53 -14.08 6.95 13.34
N TYR A 54 -15.37 6.64 13.22
CA TYR A 54 -16.07 6.54 11.95
C TYR A 54 -16.87 7.80 11.65
N ASP A 55 -16.48 8.51 10.60
CA ASP A 55 -17.20 9.69 10.13
C ASP A 55 -18.29 9.29 9.13
N PHE A 56 -19.54 9.24 9.58
CA PHE A 56 -20.70 8.91 8.73
C PHE A 56 -20.95 9.90 7.59
N THR A 57 -20.32 11.07 7.61
CA THR A 57 -20.41 12.03 6.50
C THR A 57 -19.46 11.67 5.35
N ARG A 58 -18.50 10.77 5.59
CA ARG A 58 -17.52 10.31 4.60
C ARG A 58 -17.90 8.94 4.03
N PRO A 59 -17.54 8.66 2.78
CA PRO A 59 -17.67 7.32 2.23
C PRO A 59 -16.91 6.27 3.05
N TYR A 60 -17.41 5.03 3.08
CA TYR A 60 -16.75 3.90 3.74
C TYR A 60 -15.30 3.74 3.26
N PHE A 61 -15.07 3.84 1.94
CA PHE A 61 -13.73 3.79 1.36
C PHE A 61 -12.77 4.82 1.97
N GLU A 62 -13.23 6.05 2.22
CA GLU A 62 -12.40 7.08 2.85
C GLU A 62 -12.14 6.79 4.33
N ASN A 63 -13.17 6.39 5.08
CA ASN A 63 -13.00 5.96 6.45
C ASN A 63 -11.97 4.82 6.54
N LEU A 64 -12.04 3.84 5.65
CA LEU A 64 -11.09 2.73 5.60
C LEU A 64 -9.66 3.23 5.37
N LEU A 65 -9.45 4.15 4.43
CA LEU A 65 -8.13 4.75 4.19
C LEU A 65 -7.61 5.48 5.43
N LEU A 66 -8.47 6.23 6.13
CA LEU A 66 -8.08 7.00 7.31
C LEU A 66 -7.81 6.10 8.53
N ILE A 67 -8.62 5.07 8.73
CA ILE A 67 -8.43 4.07 9.79
C ILE A 67 -7.11 3.31 9.55
N GLN A 68 -6.81 2.94 8.31
CA GLN A 68 -5.54 2.29 7.94
C GLN A 68 -4.33 3.23 8.10
N ARG A 69 -4.52 4.53 7.86
CA ARG A 69 -3.51 5.57 8.08
C ARG A 69 -3.38 6.01 9.53
N ASN A 70 -4.29 5.61 10.42
CA ASN A 70 -4.46 6.29 11.70
C ASN A 70 -3.22 6.08 12.59
N ASP A 71 -2.56 7.20 12.84
CA ASP A 71 -1.30 7.39 13.56
C ASP A 71 -1.43 7.15 15.08
N GLY A 72 -1.83 5.94 15.49
CA GLY A 72 -1.68 5.48 16.87
C GLY A 72 -2.48 6.26 17.93
N LYS A 73 -3.67 6.77 17.62
CA LYS A 73 -4.62 7.14 18.69
C LYS A 73 -5.14 5.84 19.31
N GLU A 74 -4.76 5.56 20.55
CA GLU A 74 -5.38 4.47 21.30
C GLU A 74 -6.88 4.76 21.42
N PRO A 75 -7.76 3.81 21.02
CA PRO A 75 -9.19 3.98 21.14
C PRO A 75 -9.56 4.25 22.60
N GLN A 76 -10.48 5.20 22.83
CA GLN A 76 -10.95 5.48 24.19
C GLN A 76 -11.64 4.23 24.75
N ALA A 77 -11.28 3.85 25.98
CA ALA A 77 -11.91 2.73 26.66
C ALA A 77 -13.44 2.96 26.76
N ASN A 78 -14.23 1.98 26.30
CA ASN A 78 -15.70 1.93 26.31
C ASN A 78 -16.47 2.72 25.23
N SER A 79 -15.86 3.10 24.10
CA SER A 79 -16.64 3.63 22.97
C SER A 79 -17.53 2.55 22.32
N PRO A 80 -18.77 2.89 21.90
CA PRO A 80 -19.61 1.97 21.12
C PRO A 80 -18.87 1.49 19.88
N MET A 81 -18.99 0.19 19.58
CA MET A 81 -18.33 -0.43 18.44
C MET A 81 -19.28 -0.52 17.25
N LEU A 82 -18.78 -0.15 16.08
CA LEU A 82 -19.35 -0.56 14.81
C LEU A 82 -18.85 -1.96 14.48
N TYR A 83 -19.78 -2.78 14.03
CA TYR A 83 -19.56 -4.15 13.62
C TYR A 83 -19.75 -4.26 12.11
N ARG A 84 -19.04 -5.22 11.52
CA ARG A 84 -19.09 -5.57 10.10
C ARG A 84 -19.62 -6.98 9.95
N HIS A 85 -20.59 -7.16 9.05
CA HIS A 85 -21.14 -8.44 8.66
C HIS A 85 -21.04 -8.62 7.14
N TYR A 86 -20.92 -9.86 6.68
CA TYR A 86 -20.88 -10.18 5.26
C TYR A 86 -21.91 -11.24 4.89
N SER A 87 -22.70 -10.97 3.85
CA SER A 87 -23.59 -11.91 3.21
C SER A 87 -23.27 -12.03 1.71
N VAL A 88 -23.72 -13.11 1.08
CA VAL A 88 -23.61 -13.29 -0.38
C VAL A 88 -25.01 -13.15 -0.95
N GLN A 89 -25.13 -12.36 -2.01
CA GLN A 89 -26.36 -12.18 -2.78
C GLN A 89 -26.06 -12.37 -4.27
N THR A 90 -27.06 -12.73 -5.05
CA THR A 90 -26.93 -12.77 -6.51
C THR A 90 -27.10 -11.37 -7.06
N ALA A 91 -26.08 -10.85 -7.74
CA ALA A 91 -26.24 -9.59 -8.46
C ALA A 91 -27.14 -9.83 -9.66
N PRO A 92 -28.14 -8.96 -9.90
CA PRO A 92 -29.04 -9.15 -11.02
C PRO A 92 -28.29 -9.05 -12.37
N PHE A 93 -27.28 -8.17 -12.50
CA PHE A 93 -26.52 -7.97 -13.75
C PHE A 93 -25.06 -7.56 -13.50
N GLY A 94 -24.16 -7.83 -14.46
CA GLY A 94 -22.76 -7.41 -14.43
C GLY A 94 -21.76 -8.56 -14.66
N CYS A 95 -20.50 -8.31 -14.32
CA CYS A 95 -19.39 -9.28 -14.45
C CYS A 95 -18.41 -9.11 -13.29
N GLN A 96 -17.33 -9.92 -13.24
CA GLN A 96 -16.28 -9.87 -12.22
C GLN A 96 -15.48 -8.55 -12.11
N HIS A 97 -15.68 -7.63 -13.06
CA HIS A 97 -14.97 -6.35 -13.11
C HIS A 97 -15.81 -5.15 -12.65
N TYR A 98 -17.09 -5.16 -13.01
CA TYR A 98 -18.04 -4.07 -12.81
C TYR A 98 -19.45 -4.62 -12.65
N LEU A 99 -20.14 -4.13 -11.62
CA LEU A 99 -21.56 -4.33 -11.40
C LEU A 99 -22.34 -3.31 -12.24
N ARG A 100 -23.17 -3.75 -13.19
CA ARG A 100 -23.91 -2.86 -14.10
C ARG A 100 -25.06 -3.59 -14.78
N ALA A 101 -26.05 -2.85 -15.25
CA ALA A 101 -27.23 -3.39 -15.93
C ALA A 101 -27.24 -3.20 -17.46
N CYS A 102 -26.07 -3.03 -18.07
CA CYS A 102 -25.90 -3.02 -19.53
C CYS A 102 -24.62 -3.72 -19.98
N GLU A 103 -24.60 -4.11 -21.25
CA GLU A 103 -23.43 -4.58 -21.99
C GLU A 103 -23.01 -3.49 -22.99
N VAL A 104 -21.71 -3.29 -23.17
CA VAL A 104 -21.15 -2.35 -24.14
C VAL A 104 -21.00 -3.04 -25.50
N VAL A 105 -21.40 -2.39 -26.58
CA VAL A 105 -21.24 -2.94 -27.93
C VAL A 105 -19.87 -2.54 -28.47
N CYS A 106 -19.02 -3.53 -28.76
CA CYS A 106 -17.72 -3.27 -29.36
C CYS A 106 -17.90 -2.78 -30.81
N PRO A 107 -17.34 -1.62 -31.21
CA PRO A 107 -17.53 -1.09 -32.56
C PRO A 107 -16.79 -1.92 -33.64
N GLN A 108 -15.80 -2.72 -33.24
CA GLN A 108 -15.06 -3.60 -34.16
C GLN A 108 -15.72 -4.98 -34.30
N CYS A 109 -16.10 -5.60 -33.17
CA CYS A 109 -16.75 -6.92 -33.18
C CYS A 109 -18.25 -6.84 -33.51
N THR A 110 -18.87 -5.67 -33.35
CA THR A 110 -20.32 -5.44 -33.42
C THR A 110 -21.14 -6.34 -32.49
N ALA A 111 -20.53 -6.76 -31.39
CA ALA A 111 -21.11 -7.67 -30.41
C ALA A 111 -21.13 -7.03 -29.00
N PRO A 112 -22.15 -7.35 -28.18
CA PRO A 112 -22.23 -6.88 -26.80
C PRO A 112 -21.29 -7.67 -25.90
N TYR A 113 -20.60 -6.97 -25.00
CA TYR A 113 -19.77 -7.56 -23.95
C TYR A 113 -20.10 -6.90 -22.62
N PRO A 114 -19.97 -7.60 -21.49
CA PRO A 114 -20.15 -6.97 -20.19
C PRO A 114 -19.27 -5.72 -20.04
N CYS A 115 -17.93 -5.82 -20.09
CA CYS A 115 -16.96 -4.69 -20.14
C CYS A 115 -15.91 -4.90 -21.23
N ARG A 116 -15.12 -3.85 -21.44
CA ARG A 116 -13.75 -3.93 -21.98
C ARG A 116 -12.94 -5.12 -21.46
N PHE A 117 -12.84 -5.38 -20.15
CA PHE A 117 -11.99 -6.47 -19.67
C PHE A 117 -12.51 -7.85 -20.06
N CYS A 118 -13.83 -8.09 -19.98
CA CYS A 118 -14.43 -9.33 -20.47
C CYS A 118 -14.26 -9.48 -21.99
N HIS A 119 -14.33 -8.37 -22.74
CA HIS A 119 -14.00 -8.37 -24.16
C HIS A 119 -12.54 -8.76 -24.40
N ASP A 120 -11.60 -8.08 -23.74
CA ASP A 120 -10.15 -8.27 -23.94
C ASP A 120 -9.67 -9.66 -23.48
N GLU A 121 -10.43 -10.33 -22.60
CA GLU A 121 -10.23 -11.74 -22.23
C GLU A 121 -10.69 -12.72 -23.31
N GLU A 122 -11.69 -12.35 -24.12
CA GLU A 122 -12.31 -13.20 -25.14
C GLU A 122 -11.82 -12.91 -26.56
N GLN A 123 -11.22 -11.74 -26.80
CA GLN A 123 -10.82 -11.26 -28.12
C GLN A 123 -9.30 -11.02 -28.21
N ASP A 124 -8.73 -11.19 -29.40
CA ASP A 124 -7.30 -10.96 -29.67
C ASP A 124 -6.93 -9.46 -29.81
N HIS A 125 -7.82 -8.56 -29.40
CA HIS A 125 -7.60 -7.12 -29.43
C HIS A 125 -8.28 -6.44 -28.25
N GLU A 126 -7.81 -5.24 -27.91
CA GLU A 126 -8.43 -4.41 -26.88
C GLU A 126 -9.71 -3.76 -27.40
N LEU A 127 -10.69 -3.58 -26.52
CA LEU A 127 -11.92 -2.85 -26.82
C LEU A 127 -11.59 -1.36 -26.98
N PRO A 128 -11.87 -0.74 -28.14
CA PRO A 128 -11.66 0.69 -28.36
C PRO A 128 -12.74 1.51 -27.64
N PHE A 129 -12.64 1.60 -26.31
CA PHE A 129 -13.72 2.07 -25.43
C PHE A 129 -14.16 3.52 -25.68
N ARG A 130 -13.33 4.31 -26.35
CA ARG A 130 -13.64 5.71 -26.71
C ARG A 130 -14.57 5.82 -27.91
N GLU A 131 -14.69 4.75 -28.69
CA GLU A 131 -15.51 4.67 -29.90
C GLU A 131 -16.82 3.91 -29.65
N VAL A 132 -17.02 3.38 -28.44
CA VAL A 132 -18.29 2.75 -28.06
C VAL A 132 -19.39 3.81 -28.08
N ALA A 133 -20.42 3.55 -28.87
CA ALA A 133 -21.57 4.45 -29.02
C ALA A 133 -22.90 3.79 -28.63
N ARG A 134 -22.91 2.48 -28.38
CA ARG A 134 -24.11 1.67 -28.20
C ARG A 134 -23.98 0.75 -27.00
N VAL A 135 -25.11 0.49 -26.33
CA VAL A 135 -25.23 -0.42 -25.20
C VAL A 135 -26.49 -1.27 -25.32
N VAL A 136 -26.46 -2.47 -24.75
CA VAL A 136 -27.62 -3.37 -24.65
C VAL A 136 -28.07 -3.44 -23.20
N CYS A 137 -29.34 -3.14 -22.92
CA CYS A 137 -29.91 -3.25 -21.58
C CYS A 137 -30.01 -4.73 -21.15
N CYS A 138 -29.45 -5.10 -20.00
CA CYS A 138 -29.54 -6.48 -19.53
C CYS A 138 -30.97 -6.88 -19.10
N SER A 139 -31.80 -5.91 -18.67
CA SER A 139 -33.16 -6.16 -18.19
C SER A 139 -34.18 -6.39 -19.32
N CYS A 140 -34.14 -5.56 -20.38
CA CYS A 140 -35.13 -5.60 -21.46
C CYS A 140 -34.55 -5.87 -22.84
N GLN A 141 -33.23 -6.09 -22.94
CA GLN A 141 -32.51 -6.43 -24.19
C GLN A 141 -32.65 -5.37 -25.29
N LEU A 142 -33.02 -4.13 -24.94
CA LEU A 142 -33.03 -3.02 -25.88
C LEU A 142 -31.60 -2.56 -26.14
N GLU A 143 -31.21 -2.55 -27.42
CA GLU A 143 -30.00 -1.86 -27.87
C GLU A 143 -30.30 -0.38 -28.12
N GLN A 144 -29.51 0.50 -27.50
CA GLN A 144 -29.72 1.95 -27.51
C GLN A 144 -28.39 2.70 -27.56
N ASP A 145 -28.48 4.03 -27.69
CA ASP A 145 -27.32 4.90 -27.65
C ASP A 145 -26.68 4.91 -26.26
N LEU A 146 -25.39 5.28 -26.21
CA LEU A 146 -24.62 5.29 -24.97
C LEU A 146 -25.12 6.40 -24.02
N HIS A 147 -25.91 6.00 -23.02
CA HIS A 147 -26.23 6.82 -21.85
C HIS A 147 -26.62 5.96 -20.63
N GLN A 148 -26.79 6.60 -19.48
CA GLN A 148 -26.88 5.93 -18.17
C GLN A 148 -28.20 5.16 -17.91
N VAL A 149 -29.28 5.44 -18.63
CA VAL A 149 -30.62 4.96 -18.31
C VAL A 149 -31.22 4.26 -19.53
N CYS A 150 -31.85 3.12 -19.35
CA CYS A 150 -32.53 2.43 -20.43
C CYS A 150 -33.75 3.22 -20.93
N ASP A 151 -33.85 3.46 -22.23
CA ASP A 151 -34.99 4.14 -22.87
C ASP A 151 -36.26 3.29 -22.84
N GLY A 152 -36.11 1.95 -22.85
CA GLY A 152 -37.23 1.01 -22.89
C GLY A 152 -37.87 0.75 -21.53
N CYS A 153 -37.06 0.53 -20.50
CA CYS A 153 -37.55 0.11 -19.18
C CYS A 153 -37.17 1.03 -18.02
N GLY A 154 -36.43 2.13 -18.27
CA GLY A 154 -36.01 3.07 -17.24
C GLY A 154 -34.92 2.56 -16.29
N GLN A 155 -34.34 1.37 -16.56
CA GLN A 155 -33.26 0.81 -15.75
C GLN A 155 -32.03 1.72 -15.76
N VAL A 156 -31.55 2.13 -14.59
CA VAL A 156 -30.24 2.80 -14.46
C VAL A 156 -29.14 1.75 -14.56
N PHE A 157 -28.18 1.94 -15.47
CA PHE A 157 -27.13 0.97 -15.78
C PHE A 157 -25.99 0.93 -14.79
N GLY A 158 -25.73 2.04 -14.09
CA GLY A 158 -24.65 2.18 -13.12
C GLY A 158 -24.88 3.41 -12.24
N ASP A 159 -24.49 3.36 -10.98
CA ASP A 159 -24.50 4.56 -10.10
C ASP A 159 -23.47 5.58 -10.59
N TYR A 160 -22.32 5.06 -11.04
CA TYR A 160 -21.31 5.81 -11.76
C TYR A 160 -21.46 5.56 -13.27
N TYR A 161 -21.44 6.64 -14.04
CA TYR A 161 -21.40 6.63 -15.50
C TYR A 161 -20.33 7.60 -16.02
N CYS A 162 -19.52 7.13 -16.96
CA CYS A 162 -18.63 7.98 -17.73
C CYS A 162 -18.76 7.69 -19.22
N GLU A 163 -19.36 8.64 -19.94
CA GLU A 163 -19.52 8.61 -21.40
C GLU A 163 -18.19 8.44 -22.13
N LYS A 164 -17.17 9.26 -21.77
CA LYS A 164 -15.83 9.25 -22.39
C LYS A 164 -15.11 7.90 -22.31
N CYS A 165 -15.47 7.09 -21.31
CA CYS A 165 -14.84 5.80 -21.06
C CYS A 165 -15.79 4.63 -21.32
N ALA A 166 -17.04 4.89 -21.71
CA ALA A 166 -18.14 3.91 -21.76
C ALA A 166 -18.18 3.01 -20.50
N LEU A 167 -17.98 3.61 -19.32
CA LEU A 167 -17.85 2.89 -18.05
C LEU A 167 -19.11 3.07 -17.20
N PHE A 168 -19.62 1.95 -16.70
CA PHE A 168 -20.78 1.87 -15.81
C PHE A 168 -20.40 1.00 -14.59
N ASP A 169 -20.70 1.47 -13.37
CA ASP A 169 -20.47 0.70 -12.14
C ASP A 169 -21.48 1.09 -11.05
N SER A 170 -22.08 0.09 -10.40
CA SER A 170 -23.08 0.20 -9.33
C SER A 170 -22.54 -0.18 -7.94
N LEU A 171 -21.21 -0.33 -7.77
CA LEU A 171 -20.62 -0.49 -6.43
C LEU A 171 -20.63 0.84 -5.66
N GLY A 172 -20.69 1.96 -6.39
CA GLY A 172 -20.90 3.30 -5.83
C GLY A 172 -19.69 3.85 -5.06
N ASN A 173 -19.80 5.12 -4.66
CA ASN A 173 -18.71 5.87 -4.01
C ASN A 173 -18.30 5.31 -2.64
N GLN A 174 -19.16 4.51 -2.02
CA GLN A 174 -18.92 3.93 -0.73
C GLN A 174 -17.95 2.74 -0.78
N ALA A 175 -18.07 1.87 -1.79
CA ALA A 175 -17.27 0.66 -1.91
C ALA A 175 -16.11 0.81 -2.90
N LYS A 176 -16.38 1.44 -4.05
CA LYS A 176 -15.40 1.59 -5.15
C LYS A 176 -15.66 2.95 -5.81
N PRO A 177 -15.23 4.07 -5.18
CA PRO A 177 -15.37 5.37 -5.80
C PRO A 177 -14.57 5.42 -7.10
N ILE A 178 -15.20 5.89 -8.17
CA ILE A 178 -14.58 6.07 -9.47
C ILE A 178 -14.69 7.54 -9.86
N PHE A 179 -13.63 8.09 -10.42
CA PHE A 179 -13.62 9.43 -10.98
C PHE A 179 -12.87 9.46 -12.30
N HIS A 180 -13.22 10.41 -13.17
CA HIS A 180 -12.53 10.59 -14.44
C HIS A 180 -11.38 11.59 -14.28
N SER A 181 -10.17 11.22 -14.69
CA SER A 181 -8.96 12.06 -14.60
C SER A 181 -8.12 11.91 -15.86
N GLY A 182 -7.75 13.02 -16.49
CA GLY A 182 -7.06 13.02 -17.78
C GLY A 182 -7.84 12.26 -18.87
N SER A 183 -7.34 11.08 -19.24
CA SER A 183 -7.85 10.28 -20.36
C SER A 183 -8.60 8.99 -19.96
N LEU A 184 -8.75 8.71 -18.65
CA LEU A 184 -9.37 7.49 -18.15
C LEU A 184 -10.03 7.64 -16.77
N CYS A 185 -10.99 6.76 -16.49
CA CYS A 185 -11.59 6.60 -15.17
C CYS A 185 -10.65 5.85 -14.23
N ARG A 186 -10.51 6.35 -13.00
CA ARG A 186 -9.65 5.80 -11.94
C ARG A 186 -10.46 5.48 -10.69
N VAL A 187 -10.07 4.41 -10.00
CA VAL A 187 -10.62 4.10 -8.67
C VAL A 187 -9.94 4.97 -7.62
N GLY A 188 -10.71 5.77 -6.89
CA GLY A 188 -10.22 6.67 -5.84
C GLY A 188 -11.16 7.84 -5.60
N VAL A 189 -10.81 8.71 -4.66
CA VAL A 189 -11.58 9.92 -4.35
C VAL A 189 -10.91 11.12 -4.99
N ALA A 190 -11.56 11.74 -5.99
CA ALA A 190 -11.01 12.82 -6.80
C ALA A 190 -10.36 13.95 -5.98
N ALA A 191 -10.91 14.27 -4.81
CA ALA A 191 -10.39 15.31 -3.91
C ALA A 191 -8.93 15.07 -3.48
N TYR A 192 -8.46 13.81 -3.41
CA TYR A 192 -7.09 13.46 -3.01
C TYR A 192 -6.10 13.41 -4.16
N TYR A 193 -6.55 13.57 -5.40
CA TYR A 193 -5.69 13.44 -6.58
C TYR A 193 -5.61 14.74 -7.40
N ARG A 194 -4.55 14.83 -8.18
CA ARG A 194 -4.29 15.90 -9.15
C ARG A 194 -3.52 15.33 -10.34
N ASP A 195 -3.91 15.73 -11.54
CA ASP A 195 -3.15 15.38 -12.75
C ASP A 195 -1.87 16.22 -12.86
N CYS A 196 -0.75 15.55 -13.11
CA CYS A 196 0.50 16.18 -13.47
C CYS A 196 0.53 16.45 -14.98
N THR A 197 0.65 17.71 -15.37
CA THR A 197 0.69 18.11 -16.79
C THR A 197 1.99 17.72 -17.49
N LEU A 198 3.07 17.45 -16.74
CA LEU A 198 4.37 17.08 -17.31
C LEU A 198 4.41 15.61 -17.75
N CYS A 199 3.91 14.68 -16.91
CA CYS A 199 3.87 13.26 -17.23
C CYS A 199 2.49 12.73 -17.63
N GLY A 200 1.43 13.54 -17.53
CA GLY A 200 0.05 13.15 -17.83
C GLY A 200 -0.55 12.16 -16.82
N GLN A 201 0.07 11.97 -15.65
CA GLN A 201 -0.35 10.98 -14.65
C GLN A 201 -1.18 11.61 -13.53
N CYS A 202 -2.12 10.85 -12.99
CA CYS A 202 -2.92 11.23 -11.82
C CYS A 202 -2.16 10.87 -10.53
N ILE A 203 -1.77 11.87 -9.74
CA ILE A 203 -0.90 11.74 -8.58
C ILE A 203 -1.66 12.15 -7.30
N LEU A 204 -1.38 11.47 -6.18
CA LEU A 204 -1.85 11.87 -4.86
C LEU A 204 -1.36 13.28 -4.54
N ARG A 205 -2.25 14.16 -4.07
CA ARG A 205 -1.92 15.56 -3.73
C ARG A 205 -0.78 15.67 -2.72
N GLU A 206 -0.77 14.80 -1.72
CA GLU A 206 0.28 14.72 -0.68
C GLU A 206 1.67 14.42 -1.26
N CYS A 207 1.72 13.72 -2.39
CA CYS A 207 2.96 13.33 -3.07
C CYS A 207 3.26 14.22 -4.29
N PHE A 208 2.42 15.21 -4.60
CA PHE A 208 2.52 15.95 -5.86
C PHE A 208 3.80 16.79 -5.95
N ASP A 209 4.34 17.32 -4.85
CA ASP A 209 5.56 18.13 -4.92
C ASP A 209 6.84 17.27 -4.93
N SER A 210 6.76 16.04 -4.40
CA SER A 210 7.89 15.11 -4.32
C SER A 210 7.91 14.06 -5.44
N HIS A 211 6.83 13.95 -6.23
CA HIS A 211 6.78 12.96 -7.30
C HIS A 211 7.82 13.25 -8.37
N VAL A 212 8.47 12.18 -8.82
CA VAL A 212 9.36 12.23 -9.98
C VAL A 212 8.57 11.72 -11.17
N CYS A 213 8.43 12.55 -12.20
CA CYS A 213 7.85 12.15 -13.48
C CYS A 213 8.71 11.04 -14.12
N LYS A 214 8.37 9.78 -13.82
CA LYS A 214 9.01 8.60 -14.41
C LYS A 214 8.07 7.94 -15.41
N GLN A 215 8.67 7.39 -16.47
CA GLN A 215 8.00 6.69 -17.56
C GLN A 215 8.10 5.17 -17.38
N GLU A 216 8.00 4.67 -16.14
CA GLU A 216 7.79 3.22 -15.98
C GLU A 216 6.37 2.93 -16.46
N ASP A 217 6.26 2.18 -17.55
CA ASP A 217 4.96 1.94 -18.20
C ASP A 217 4.35 0.60 -17.76
N THR A 218 5.09 -0.27 -17.06
CA THR A 218 4.64 -1.63 -16.74
C THR A 218 4.78 -1.95 -15.25
N CYS A 219 3.72 -2.53 -14.67
CA CYS A 219 3.70 -2.98 -13.28
C CYS A 219 4.56 -4.24 -13.12
N PRO A 220 5.53 -4.29 -12.19
CA PRO A 220 6.40 -5.46 -11.98
C PRO A 220 5.68 -6.69 -11.40
N VAL A 221 4.43 -6.53 -10.93
CA VAL A 221 3.66 -7.61 -10.29
C VAL A 221 2.70 -8.27 -11.27
N CYS A 222 1.84 -7.48 -11.92
CA CYS A 222 0.82 -8.02 -12.85
C CYS A 222 1.21 -7.88 -14.33
N LEU A 223 2.33 -7.22 -14.64
CA LEU A 223 2.78 -6.92 -16.01
C LEU A 223 1.81 -6.05 -16.82
N GLY A 224 0.74 -5.54 -16.21
CA GLY A 224 -0.18 -4.59 -16.82
C GLY A 224 0.38 -3.17 -16.87
N THR A 225 -0.18 -2.34 -17.75
CA THR A 225 0.29 -0.97 -17.94
C THR A 225 0.03 -0.09 -16.71
N LEU A 226 0.98 0.73 -16.30
CA LEU A 226 0.82 1.71 -15.21
C LEU A 226 0.08 2.97 -15.68
N ARG A 227 0.14 3.26 -16.98
CA ARG A 227 -0.44 4.46 -17.59
C ARG A 227 -1.96 4.32 -17.80
N ASP A 228 -2.37 3.24 -18.45
CA ASP A 228 -3.74 3.04 -18.95
C ASP A 228 -4.60 2.13 -18.03
N SER A 229 -4.11 1.89 -16.82
CA SER A 229 -4.85 1.17 -15.79
C SER A 229 -5.84 2.06 -15.05
N ILE A 230 -7.02 1.50 -14.78
CA ILE A 230 -8.04 2.08 -13.90
C ILE A 230 -7.57 2.16 -12.45
N TYR A 231 -6.57 1.36 -12.09
CA TYR A 231 -6.02 1.36 -10.75
C TYR A 231 -4.95 2.42 -10.65
N LEU A 232 -4.96 3.11 -9.52
CA LEU A 232 -3.90 4.05 -9.18
C LEU A 232 -2.57 3.33 -9.04
N LYS A 233 -1.49 4.10 -9.14
CA LYS A 233 -0.13 3.64 -8.89
C LYS A 233 0.36 4.16 -7.55
N SER A 234 1.27 3.43 -6.95
CA SER A 234 1.97 3.82 -5.73
C SER A 234 3.44 4.07 -6.05
N ASP A 235 3.96 5.21 -5.60
CA ASP A 235 5.37 5.52 -5.59
C ASP A 235 6.01 4.96 -4.31
N LEU A 236 6.94 4.02 -4.46
CA LEU A 236 7.69 3.48 -3.33
C LEU A 236 8.80 4.45 -2.91
N PRO A 237 9.29 4.42 -1.65
CA PRO A 237 10.42 5.24 -1.19
C PRO A 237 11.71 5.04 -1.99
N CYS A 238 11.89 3.85 -2.60
CA CYS A 238 13.01 3.57 -3.50
C CYS A 238 12.87 4.22 -4.90
N GLY A 239 11.71 4.83 -5.18
CA GLY A 239 11.38 5.50 -6.44
C GLY A 239 10.82 4.59 -7.54
N HIS A 240 10.56 3.31 -7.27
CA HIS A 240 9.88 2.41 -8.21
C HIS A 240 8.35 2.51 -8.08
N GLN A 241 7.65 2.20 -9.17
CA GLN A 241 6.20 2.30 -9.29
C GLN A 241 5.56 0.93 -9.55
N LEU A 242 4.37 0.72 -8.99
CA LEU A 242 3.49 -0.42 -9.26
C LEU A 242 2.04 -0.02 -9.00
N HIS A 243 1.05 -0.80 -9.45
CA HIS A 243 -0.35 -0.51 -9.10
C HIS A 243 -0.56 -0.59 -7.58
N GLN A 244 -1.42 0.28 -7.05
CA GLN A 244 -1.75 0.32 -5.63
C GLN A 244 -2.34 -1.01 -5.14
N HIS A 245 -3.22 -1.63 -5.94
CA HIS A 245 -3.80 -2.94 -5.59
C HIS A 245 -2.74 -4.06 -5.61
N CYS A 246 -1.74 -4.00 -6.51
CA CYS A 246 -0.62 -4.94 -6.51
C CYS A 246 0.26 -4.76 -5.28
N LEU A 247 0.54 -3.51 -4.88
CA LEU A 247 1.27 -3.21 -3.66
C LEU A 247 0.53 -3.73 -2.43
N GLN A 248 -0.78 -3.52 -2.36
CA GLN A 248 -1.62 -4.05 -1.28
C GLN A 248 -1.60 -5.59 -1.26
N GLY A 249 -1.67 -6.24 -2.42
CA GLY A 249 -1.52 -7.69 -2.51
C GLY A 249 -0.19 -8.18 -1.94
N CYS A 250 0.92 -7.49 -2.22
CA CYS A 250 2.21 -7.80 -1.60
C CYS A 250 2.16 -7.68 -0.07
N TYR A 251 1.48 -6.65 0.48
CA TYR A 251 1.34 -6.49 1.93
C TYR A 251 0.46 -7.56 2.56
N ASP A 252 -0.62 -7.96 1.89
CA ASP A 252 -1.50 -9.03 2.34
C ASP A 252 -0.75 -10.37 2.42
N ASP A 253 0.23 -10.59 1.53
CA ASP A 253 1.14 -11.74 1.54
C ASP A 253 2.33 -11.57 2.50
N GLY A 254 2.41 -10.46 3.25
CA GLY A 254 3.47 -10.18 4.21
C GLY A 254 4.80 -9.72 3.58
N ASN A 255 4.79 -9.32 2.31
CA ASN A 255 5.96 -8.81 1.61
C ASN A 255 5.98 -7.27 1.58
N TYR A 256 6.82 -6.70 2.44
CA TYR A 256 7.02 -5.25 2.58
C TYR A 256 8.24 -4.73 1.81
N SER A 257 8.71 -5.49 0.82
CA SER A 257 9.86 -5.13 -0.01
C SER A 257 9.45 -4.84 -1.46
N CYS A 258 10.11 -3.87 -2.07
CA CYS A 258 9.97 -3.55 -3.48
C CYS A 258 10.30 -4.79 -4.34
N PRO A 259 9.41 -5.22 -5.24
CA PRO A 259 9.65 -6.42 -6.07
C PRO A 259 10.81 -6.23 -7.06
N ILE A 260 11.19 -5.00 -7.38
CA ILE A 260 12.26 -4.68 -8.33
C ILE A 260 13.63 -4.67 -7.64
N CYS A 261 13.77 -3.93 -6.53
CA CYS A 261 15.07 -3.67 -5.89
C CYS A 261 15.21 -4.22 -4.47
N ARG A 262 14.17 -4.86 -3.93
CA ARG A 262 14.11 -5.46 -2.59
C ARG A 262 14.26 -4.50 -1.42
N LYS A 263 14.28 -3.18 -1.67
CA LYS A 263 14.23 -2.15 -0.61
C LYS A 263 12.87 -2.14 0.07
N SER A 264 12.83 -1.85 1.36
CA SER A 264 11.62 -1.72 2.17
C SER A 264 10.71 -0.63 1.61
N THR A 265 9.40 -0.84 1.73
CA THR A 265 8.38 0.13 1.28
C THR A 265 7.95 1.10 2.38
N PHE A 266 8.50 0.96 3.58
CA PHE A 266 8.19 1.75 4.78
C PHE A 266 8.53 3.23 4.65
N THR A 267 7.69 4.08 5.23
CA THR A 267 8.01 5.50 5.48
C THR A 267 9.03 5.62 6.62
N SER A 268 9.59 6.82 6.83
CA SER A 268 10.51 7.07 7.93
C SER A 268 9.86 6.86 9.31
N GLN A 269 8.56 7.11 9.43
CA GLN A 269 7.80 6.92 10.67
C GLN A 269 7.56 5.43 10.93
N ASP A 270 7.14 4.68 9.92
CA ASP A 270 6.97 3.22 10.00
C ASP A 270 8.27 2.54 10.41
N LEU A 271 9.39 2.97 9.80
CA LEU A 271 10.72 2.43 10.10
C LEU A 271 11.09 2.61 11.57
N LEU A 272 10.78 3.78 12.15
CA LEU A 272 11.05 4.06 13.56
C LEU A 272 10.19 3.19 14.48
N GLN A 273 8.91 3.01 14.16
CA GLN A 273 8.02 2.14 14.91
C GLN A 273 8.49 0.68 14.86
N PHE A 274 8.74 0.16 13.65
CA PHE A 274 9.26 -1.19 13.44
C PHE A 274 10.57 -1.43 14.18
N LYS A 275 11.49 -0.46 14.15
CA LYS A 275 12.75 -0.52 14.91
C LYS A 275 12.48 -0.71 16.41
N ASN A 276 11.62 0.11 17.00
CA ASN A 276 11.34 0.08 18.44
C ASN A 276 10.70 -1.26 18.85
N GLU A 277 9.76 -1.76 18.06
CA GLU A 277 9.12 -3.06 18.28
C GLU A 277 10.13 -4.20 18.13
N TRP A 278 10.97 -4.17 17.10
CA TRP A 278 12.00 -5.17 16.87
C TRP A 278 13.01 -5.21 18.01
N ILE A 279 13.48 -4.06 18.54
CA ILE A 279 14.39 -4.01 19.70
C ILE A 279 13.72 -4.64 20.93
N ARG A 280 12.46 -4.29 21.20
CA ARG A 280 11.71 -4.82 22.34
C ARG A 280 11.49 -6.34 22.24
N TRP A 281 11.23 -6.84 21.03
CA TRP A 281 10.97 -8.25 20.78
C TRP A 281 12.26 -9.09 20.74
N SER A 282 13.30 -8.62 20.05
CA SER A 282 14.60 -9.30 19.90
C SER A 282 15.31 -9.48 21.24
N GLY A 283 15.23 -8.50 22.15
CA GLY A 283 15.80 -8.59 23.49
C GLY A 283 15.21 -9.72 24.36
N LYS A 284 14.04 -10.27 23.97
CA LYS A 284 13.40 -11.41 24.65
C LYS A 284 13.72 -12.75 23.99
N GLN A 285 14.30 -12.75 22.78
CA GLN A 285 14.54 -13.98 22.02
C GLN A 285 15.81 -14.68 22.51
N LYS A 286 15.73 -16.02 22.62
CA LYS A 286 16.90 -16.86 22.92
C LYS A 286 17.54 -17.33 21.62
N VAL A 287 18.83 -17.10 21.45
CA VAL A 287 19.57 -17.59 20.28
C VAL A 287 19.77 -19.12 20.39
N PRO A 288 19.38 -19.92 19.38
CA PRO A 288 19.60 -21.35 19.35
C PRO A 288 21.07 -21.71 19.53
N PHE A 289 21.33 -22.84 20.21
CA PHE A 289 22.70 -23.29 20.51
C PHE A 289 23.55 -23.46 19.23
N ILE A 290 22.94 -23.89 18.12
CA ILE A 290 23.63 -24.09 16.84
C ILE A 290 24.19 -22.80 16.21
N LEU A 291 23.68 -21.64 16.61
CA LEU A 291 24.15 -20.32 16.16
C LEU A 291 25.10 -19.67 17.17
N LYS A 292 25.26 -20.26 18.36
CA LYS A 292 26.13 -19.73 19.41
C LYS A 292 27.58 -19.70 18.93
N ASN A 293 28.25 -18.57 19.14
CA ASN A 293 29.63 -18.32 18.69
C ASN A 293 29.84 -18.41 17.16
N LYS A 294 28.76 -18.32 16.36
CA LYS A 294 28.87 -18.10 14.92
C LYS A 294 28.75 -16.60 14.62
N TYR A 295 29.45 -16.17 13.58
CA TYR A 295 29.49 -14.78 13.14
C TYR A 295 29.22 -14.75 11.64
N CYS A 296 28.59 -13.68 11.17
CA CYS A 296 28.25 -13.53 9.76
C CYS A 296 28.48 -12.10 9.28
N ILE A 297 28.61 -12.00 7.96
CA ILE A 297 28.59 -10.75 7.24
C ILE A 297 27.15 -10.51 6.82
N VAL A 298 26.59 -9.40 7.27
CA VAL A 298 25.20 -8.99 7.01
C VAL A 298 25.22 -7.83 6.02
N THR A 299 24.31 -7.87 5.05
CA THR A 299 24.10 -6.79 4.08
C THR A 299 22.68 -6.25 4.22
N CYS A 300 22.53 -4.92 4.21
CA CYS A 300 21.23 -4.26 4.24
C CYS A 300 20.72 -3.96 2.83
N ASN A 301 19.50 -4.39 2.50
CA ASN A 301 18.89 -4.11 1.19
C ASN A 301 18.60 -2.61 0.99
N ASP A 302 18.31 -1.87 2.07
CA ASP A 302 17.88 -0.47 1.97
C ASP A 302 19.02 0.50 1.67
N CYS A 303 20.14 0.33 2.38
CA CYS A 303 21.28 1.24 2.28
C CYS A 303 22.56 0.60 1.71
N ASN A 304 22.51 -0.68 1.32
CA ASN A 304 23.64 -1.48 0.85
C ASN A 304 24.83 -1.56 1.82
N ASN A 305 24.66 -1.15 3.08
CA ASN A 305 25.72 -1.21 4.07
C ASN A 305 25.99 -2.65 4.47
N GLN A 306 27.26 -3.04 4.45
CA GLN A 306 27.73 -4.31 4.98
C GLN A 306 28.27 -4.13 6.40
N PHE A 307 27.98 -5.08 7.29
CA PHE A 307 28.43 -5.08 8.67
C PHE A 307 28.56 -6.51 9.20
N TYR A 308 29.20 -6.67 10.35
CA TYR A 308 29.53 -7.97 10.93
C TYR A 308 28.77 -8.14 12.24
N GLU A 309 28.07 -9.25 12.39
CA GLU A 309 27.26 -9.52 13.59
C GLU A 309 27.34 -11.00 14.02
N LYS A 310 26.98 -11.27 15.28
CA LYS A 310 26.76 -12.64 15.76
C LYS A 310 25.51 -13.22 15.09
N CYS A 311 25.57 -14.48 14.68
CA CYS A 311 24.43 -15.12 14.01
C CYS A 311 23.20 -15.22 14.92
N VAL A 312 22.05 -14.78 14.41
CA VAL A 312 20.73 -14.90 15.05
C VAL A 312 19.70 -15.44 14.04
N HIS A 313 18.55 -15.92 14.53
CA HIS A 313 17.54 -16.56 13.68
C HIS A 313 16.37 -15.64 13.30
N TYR A 314 16.47 -14.35 13.63
CA TYR A 314 15.35 -13.41 13.55
C TYR A 314 15.70 -12.08 12.85
N GLY A 315 16.76 -12.09 12.04
CA GLY A 315 17.21 -10.92 11.28
C GLY A 315 18.06 -9.94 12.11
N TYR A 316 18.48 -8.85 11.46
CA TYR A 316 19.44 -7.89 12.01
C TYR A 316 18.98 -6.46 11.83
N LEU A 317 19.35 -5.60 12.78
CA LEU A 317 19.16 -4.16 12.65
C LEU A 317 20.38 -3.52 11.98
N CYS A 318 20.17 -2.83 10.86
CA CYS A 318 21.26 -2.14 10.17
C CYS A 318 21.78 -0.97 11.00
N PRO A 319 23.08 -0.91 11.32
CA PRO A 319 23.64 0.15 12.16
C PRO A 319 23.80 1.50 11.44
N LYS A 320 23.44 1.59 10.14
CA LYS A 320 23.55 2.81 9.33
C LYS A 320 22.19 3.49 9.13
N CYS A 321 21.16 2.71 8.81
CA CYS A 321 19.83 3.24 8.47
C CYS A 321 18.70 2.68 9.34
N ASP A 322 19.02 1.90 10.39
CA ASP A 322 18.04 1.31 11.30
C ASP A 322 16.99 0.39 10.67
N SER A 323 17.21 -0.04 9.42
CA SER A 323 16.34 -1.02 8.77
C SER A 323 16.61 -2.44 9.24
N THR A 324 15.55 -3.23 9.37
CA THR A 324 15.60 -4.67 9.62
C THR A 324 15.69 -5.50 8.34
N ASN A 325 15.51 -4.88 7.16
CA ASN A 325 15.59 -5.53 5.85
C ASN A 325 17.05 -5.83 5.48
N THR A 326 17.53 -6.90 6.07
CA THR A 326 18.92 -7.36 6.03
C THR A 326 18.97 -8.85 5.76
N PHE A 327 20.05 -9.30 5.14
CA PHE A 327 20.28 -10.72 4.88
C PHE A 327 21.72 -11.12 5.20
N GLU A 328 21.88 -12.37 5.62
CA GLU A 328 23.19 -12.98 5.83
C GLU A 328 23.82 -13.29 4.48
N LYS A 329 25.00 -12.73 4.21
CA LYS A 329 25.75 -13.00 2.99
C LYS A 329 26.57 -14.28 3.13
N GLU A 330 27.36 -14.36 4.19
CA GLU A 330 28.23 -15.50 4.48
C GLU A 330 28.66 -15.54 5.95
N PHE A 331 29.12 -16.71 6.40
CA PHE A 331 29.73 -16.85 7.72
C PHE A 331 31.15 -16.26 7.74
N CYS A 332 31.55 -15.73 8.89
CA CYS A 332 32.90 -15.22 9.11
C CYS A 332 33.48 -15.75 10.43
N THR A 333 34.80 -15.65 10.57
CA THR A 333 35.49 -16.07 11.79
C THR A 333 35.36 -15.00 12.88
N LYS A 334 35.50 -15.43 14.14
CA LYS A 334 35.53 -14.53 15.30
C LYS A 334 36.59 -13.43 15.16
N ALA A 335 37.76 -13.76 14.58
CA ALA A 335 38.83 -12.80 14.38
C ALA A 335 38.42 -11.68 13.41
N ILE A 336 37.77 -12.03 12.29
CA ILE A 336 37.27 -11.07 11.30
C ILE A 336 36.20 -10.17 11.93
N PHE A 337 35.27 -10.75 12.68
CA PHE A 337 34.23 -10.00 13.42
C PHE A 337 34.83 -8.98 14.40
N ILE A 338 35.82 -9.38 15.22
CA ILE A 338 36.46 -8.49 16.20
C ILE A 338 37.22 -7.35 15.50
N SER A 339 38.02 -7.67 14.47
CA SER A 339 38.84 -6.67 13.77
C SER A 339 38.00 -5.55 13.14
N ASN A 340 36.86 -5.90 12.52
CA ASN A 340 35.99 -4.92 11.87
C ASN A 340 35.25 -4.04 12.88
N ASN A 341 34.80 -4.59 14.00
CA ASN A 341 34.14 -3.81 15.04
C ASN A 341 35.11 -2.86 15.77
N ASN A 342 36.36 -3.28 16.00
CA ASN A 342 37.39 -2.41 16.56
C ASN A 342 37.78 -1.26 15.64
N ASN A 343 37.86 -1.50 14.33
CA ASN A 343 38.10 -0.45 13.33
C ASN A 343 36.98 0.60 13.30
N LYS A 344 35.73 0.20 13.60
CA LYS A 344 34.58 1.11 13.69
C LYS A 344 34.67 2.03 14.92
N ILE A 345 35.13 1.50 16.06
CA ILE A 345 35.40 2.28 17.28
C ILE A 345 36.53 3.29 17.03
N ASN A 346 37.63 2.86 16.41
CA ASN A 346 38.77 3.73 16.10
C ASN A 346 38.42 4.87 15.13
N ARG A 347 37.58 4.62 14.11
CA ARG A 347 37.09 5.68 13.21
C ARG A 347 36.16 6.69 13.92
N LYS A 348 35.34 6.24 14.86
CA LYS A 348 34.47 7.12 15.67
C LYS A 348 35.28 8.00 16.63
N ILE A 349 36.37 7.45 17.19
CA ILE A 349 37.33 8.19 18.01
C ILE A 349 38.08 9.22 17.14
N GLN A 350 38.54 8.86 15.94
CA GLN A 350 39.19 9.81 15.01
C GLN A 350 38.27 10.96 14.58
N TYR A 351 37.01 10.68 14.25
CA TYR A 351 36.04 11.73 13.88
C TYR A 351 35.73 12.66 15.06
N ASN A 352 35.59 12.12 16.27
CA ASN A 352 35.38 12.94 17.47
C ASN A 352 36.62 13.77 17.81
N TYR A 353 37.83 13.26 17.62
CA TYR A 353 39.06 14.03 17.75
C TYR A 353 39.15 15.16 16.72
N PHE A 354 38.75 14.93 15.48
CA PHE A 354 38.77 15.96 14.43
C PHE A 354 37.78 17.10 14.73
N ILE A 355 36.57 16.77 15.20
CA ILE A 355 35.57 17.78 15.62
C ILE A 355 36.05 18.55 16.86
N PHE A 356 36.66 17.87 17.83
CA PHE A 356 37.22 18.51 19.03
C PHE A 356 38.36 19.47 18.67
N PHE A 357 39.23 19.12 17.72
CA PHE A 357 40.28 20.01 17.22
C PHE A 357 39.74 21.20 16.43
N THR A 358 38.67 21.05 15.63
CA THR A 358 38.07 22.18 14.91
C THR A 358 37.37 23.18 15.84
N HIS A 359 36.82 22.74 16.98
CA HIS A 359 36.22 23.64 17.97
C HIS A 359 37.25 24.37 18.84
N ILE A 360 38.44 23.82 19.06
CA ILE A 360 39.52 24.48 19.84
C ILE A 360 40.21 25.61 19.06
N ILE A 361 40.13 25.62 17.72
CA ILE A 361 40.75 26.68 16.89
C ILE A 361 40.01 28.04 17.02
N VAL A 362 38.83 28.09 17.64
CA VAL A 362 38.05 29.33 17.77
C VAL A 362 38.44 30.15 19.01
N ASP A 363 39.17 29.59 19.98
CA ASP A 363 39.52 30.33 21.21
C ASP A 363 41.03 30.35 21.49
N LYS A 364 41.70 31.41 20.99
CA LYS A 364 43.15 31.62 21.09
C LYS A 364 43.69 31.59 22.52
N LYS A 365 42.85 31.80 23.55
CA LYS A 365 43.28 31.77 24.96
C LYS A 365 43.41 30.36 25.53
N VAL A 366 42.64 29.39 25.02
CA VAL A 366 42.68 27.99 25.50
C VAL A 366 43.90 27.25 24.91
N PHE A 367 44.31 27.60 23.69
CA PHE A 367 45.47 27.01 23.02
C PHE A 367 46.79 27.24 23.77
N ALA A 368 46.99 28.42 24.38
CA ALA A 368 48.20 28.73 25.15
C ALA A 368 48.31 27.90 26.44
N LEU A 369 47.19 27.63 27.14
CA LEU A 369 47.19 26.81 28.36
C LEU A 369 47.48 25.33 28.04
N ILE A 370 46.91 24.81 26.96
CA ILE A 370 47.11 23.42 26.55
C ILE A 370 48.54 23.18 26.03
N LEU A 371 49.14 24.16 25.35
CA LEU A 371 50.55 24.08 24.92
C LEU A 371 51.50 24.02 26.12
N VAL A 372 51.24 24.80 27.18
CA VAL A 372 52.04 24.79 28.41
C VAL A 372 51.93 23.45 29.13
N VAL A 373 50.73 22.87 29.21
CA VAL A 373 50.52 21.54 29.82
C VAL A 373 51.18 20.41 29.00
N LEU A 374 51.13 20.49 27.66
CA LEU A 374 51.81 19.51 26.79
C LEU A 374 53.34 19.63 26.85
N ILE A 375 53.90 20.84 26.93
CA ILE A 375 55.34 21.07 27.12
C ILE A 375 55.80 20.57 28.50
N PHE A 376 54.96 20.70 29.54
CA PHE A 376 55.24 20.17 30.88
C PHE A 376 55.22 18.63 30.91
N LEU A 377 54.31 18.00 30.16
CA LEU A 377 54.21 16.53 30.07
C LEU A 377 55.30 15.90 29.19
N ILE A 378 55.86 16.64 28.23
CA ILE A 378 56.98 16.17 27.39
C ILE A 378 58.33 16.26 28.12
N ASN A 379 58.51 17.20 29.06
CA ASN A 379 59.75 17.36 29.84
C ASN A 379 59.83 16.48 31.12
N LEU A 380 58.80 15.68 31.42
CA LEU A 380 58.78 14.73 32.55
C LEU A 380 59.10 13.28 32.13
N LYS A 381 59.84 13.11 31.02
CA LYS A 381 60.34 11.81 30.54
C LYS A 381 61.86 11.76 30.50
#